data_AF-A0A3D1ZDB2-F1
#
_entry.id   AF-A0A3D1ZDB2-F1
#
_cell.length_a   1.000
_cell.length_b   1.000
_cell.length_c   1.000
_cell.angle_alpha   90.00
_cell.angle_beta   90.00
_cell.angle_gamma   90.00
#
_symmetry.space_group_name_H-M   'P 1'
#
loop_
_entity.id
_entity.type
_entity.pdbx_description
1 polymer ?
#
loop_
_entity_poly.entity_id
_entity_poly.type
_entity_poly.pdbx_seq_one_letter_code
_entity_poly.pdbx_strand_id
1 'polypeptide(L)'
;MLYVSILTSDRSQDPELWATIWQGTAPPSINLIGAYNMGNDKRVFIWEGEALADIQFMDRFNEVGVLETSPAFDRTSGWQAAFSKDIDAFREGRRRAGREQQEAAVDLRTRGMNAPNRHAARAAARAWTEEQETK
;
A
#
# COMPACT_ATOMS: atom_id res chain seq x y z
N MET A 1 -10.60 -3.76 -6.15
CA MET A 1 -9.62 -2.73 -5.68
C MET A 1 -8.81 -3.31 -4.53
N LEU A 2 -7.51 -3.02 -4.47
CA LEU A 2 -6.63 -3.48 -3.38
C LEU A 2 -6.72 -2.51 -2.19
N TYR A 3 -6.83 -3.07 -0.99
CA TYR A 3 -6.88 -2.35 0.28
C TYR A 3 -5.85 -2.89 1.27
N VAL A 4 -5.39 -1.99 2.13
CA VAL A 4 -4.64 -2.32 3.35
C VAL A 4 -5.45 -1.79 4.52
N SER A 5 -5.78 -2.67 5.45
CA SER A 5 -6.43 -2.30 6.71
C SER A 5 -5.48 -2.55 7.87
N ILE A 6 -5.41 -1.60 8.80
CA ILE A 6 -4.71 -1.74 10.08
C ILE A 6 -5.76 -1.72 11.18
N LEU A 7 -5.91 -2.85 11.88
CA LEU A 7 -6.71 -2.93 13.10
C LEU A 7 -5.81 -2.67 14.30
N THR A 8 -6.16 -1.71 15.12
CA THR A 8 -5.56 -1.51 16.45
C THR A 8 -6.56 -1.94 17.52
N SER A 9 -6.24 -2.96 18.31
CA SER A 9 -7.08 -3.49 19.39
C SER A 9 -6.23 -4.09 20.51
N ASP A 10 -6.69 -4.00 21.75
CA ASP A 10 -6.00 -4.60 22.88
C ASP A 10 -5.89 -6.13 22.70
N ARG A 11 -4.73 -6.73 23.01
CA ARG A 11 -4.52 -8.20 22.93
C ARG A 11 -5.50 -8.97 23.80
N SER A 12 -5.96 -8.40 24.91
CA SER A 12 -6.98 -9.03 25.77
C SER A 12 -8.32 -9.23 25.07
N GLN A 13 -8.60 -8.47 24.00
CA GLN A 13 -9.80 -8.57 23.17
C GLN A 13 -9.64 -9.51 21.96
N ASP A 14 -8.54 -10.28 21.90
CA ASP A 14 -8.34 -11.29 20.86
C ASP A 14 -9.50 -12.31 20.77
N PRO A 15 -10.08 -12.81 21.88
CA PRO A 15 -11.22 -13.72 21.82
C PRO A 15 -12.42 -13.10 21.10
N GLU A 16 -12.74 -11.83 21.38
CA GLU A 16 -13.80 -11.07 20.75
C GLU A 16 -13.51 -10.83 19.27
N LEU A 17 -12.27 -10.47 18.92
CA LEU A 17 -11.84 -10.36 17.52
C LEU A 17 -12.11 -11.65 16.75
N TRP A 18 -11.69 -12.79 17.31
CA TRP A 18 -11.92 -14.08 16.67
C TRP A 18 -13.42 -14.40 16.57
N ALA A 19 -14.20 -14.09 17.60
CA ALA A 19 -15.65 -14.25 17.56
C ALA A 19 -16.27 -13.43 16.42
N THR A 20 -15.88 -12.16 16.23
CA THR A 20 -16.34 -11.30 15.12
C THR A 20 -15.97 -11.88 13.75
N ILE A 21 -14.76 -12.43 13.60
CA ILE A 21 -14.33 -13.09 12.36
C ILE A 21 -15.21 -14.31 12.06
N TRP A 22 -15.42 -15.18 13.06
CA TRP A 22 -16.14 -16.44 12.89
C TRP A 22 -17.66 -16.28 12.77
N GLN A 23 -18.23 -15.23 13.35
CA GLN A 23 -19.68 -15.00 13.35
C GLN A 23 -20.20 -14.47 11.99
N GLY A 24 -19.33 -14.08 11.06
CA GLY A 24 -19.70 -13.53 9.75
C GLY A 24 -19.30 -14.40 8.55
N THR A 25 -20.13 -14.40 7.50
CA THR A 25 -19.75 -14.89 6.18
C THR A 25 -19.19 -13.76 5.35
N ALA A 26 -17.92 -13.87 4.91
CA ALA A 26 -17.32 -12.90 4.00
C ALA A 26 -18.09 -12.87 2.67
N PRO A 27 -18.38 -11.67 2.11
CA PRO A 27 -18.84 -11.56 0.75
C PRO A 27 -17.89 -12.31 -0.20
N PRO A 28 -18.40 -12.99 -1.25
CA PRO A 28 -17.57 -13.75 -2.18
C PRO A 28 -16.61 -12.86 -2.99
N SER A 29 -16.86 -11.54 -3.02
CA SER A 29 -16.01 -10.53 -3.64
C SER A 29 -14.80 -10.14 -2.80
N ILE A 30 -14.76 -10.46 -1.50
CA ILE A 30 -13.57 -10.27 -0.69
C ILE A 30 -12.55 -11.36 -0.99
N ASN A 31 -11.36 -10.93 -1.40
CA ASN A 31 -10.19 -11.78 -1.54
C ASN A 31 -9.12 -11.36 -0.53
N LEU A 32 -8.93 -12.12 0.54
CA LEU A 32 -7.86 -11.86 1.51
C LEU A 32 -6.51 -12.33 0.94
N ILE A 33 -5.64 -11.39 0.59
CA ILE A 33 -4.29 -11.67 0.06
C ILE A 33 -3.33 -12.03 1.20
N GLY A 34 -3.44 -11.35 2.33
CA GLY A 34 -2.56 -11.58 3.47
C GLY A 34 -3.09 -10.98 4.76
N ALA A 35 -2.80 -11.63 5.88
CA ALA A 35 -3.09 -11.13 7.22
C ALA A 35 -1.89 -11.36 8.13
N TYR A 36 -1.52 -10.34 8.89
CA TYR A 36 -0.36 -10.37 9.76
C TYR A 36 -0.73 -9.87 11.16
N ASN A 37 -0.46 -10.70 12.17
CA ASN A 37 -0.44 -10.26 13.56
C ASN A 37 0.92 -9.61 13.84
N MET A 38 0.91 -8.33 14.21
CA MET A 38 2.13 -7.65 14.60
C MET A 38 2.48 -8.01 16.05
N GLY A 39 3.75 -7.80 16.45
CA GLY A 39 4.20 -8.03 17.83
C GLY A 39 3.65 -7.03 18.87
N ASN A 40 2.62 -6.26 18.51
CA ASN A 40 1.95 -5.28 19.34
C ASN A 40 0.43 -5.36 19.10
N ASP A 41 -0.30 -4.32 19.48
CA ASP A 41 -1.77 -4.24 19.37
C ASP A 41 -2.29 -4.06 17.93
N LYS A 42 -1.45 -4.29 16.91
CA LYS A 42 -1.83 -4.10 15.51
C LYS A 42 -1.95 -5.41 14.74
N ARG A 43 -2.93 -5.44 13.84
CA ARG A 43 -3.08 -6.47 12.82
C ARG A 43 -3.21 -5.79 11.46
N VAL A 44 -2.58 -6.37 10.46
CA VAL A 44 -2.60 -5.85 9.08
C VAL A 44 -3.36 -6.83 8.21
N PHE A 45 -4.32 -6.34 7.45
CA PHE A 45 -5.06 -7.10 6.44
C PHE A 45 -4.78 -6.50 5.07
N ILE A 46 -4.41 -7.32 4.11
CA ILE A 46 -4.23 -6.96 2.70
C ILE A 46 -5.28 -7.75 1.94
N TRP A 47 -6.19 -7.06 1.28
CA TRP A 47 -7.35 -7.70 0.68
C TRP A 47 -7.84 -6.94 -0.54
N GLU A 48 -8.56 -7.63 -1.41
CA GLU A 48 -9.26 -7.02 -2.54
C GLU A 48 -10.76 -7.06 -2.31
N GLY A 49 -11.44 -5.99 -2.72
CA GLY A 49 -12.89 -5.91 -2.76
C GLY A 49 -13.36 -4.98 -3.88
N GLU A 50 -14.60 -5.15 -4.29
CA GLU A 50 -15.23 -4.44 -5.41
C GLU A 50 -16.57 -3.82 -5.02
N ALA A 51 -17.22 -4.31 -3.96
CA ALA A 51 -18.54 -3.90 -3.54
C ALA A 51 -18.53 -3.12 -2.22
N LEU A 52 -19.55 -2.28 -2.02
CA LEU A 52 -19.77 -1.60 -0.74
C LEU A 52 -19.92 -2.61 0.43
N ALA A 53 -20.51 -3.77 0.15
CA ALA A 53 -20.66 -4.85 1.12
C ALA A 53 -19.31 -5.37 1.64
N ASP A 54 -18.24 -5.29 0.84
CA ASP A 54 -16.91 -5.72 1.25
C ASP A 54 -16.34 -4.79 2.32
N ILE A 55 -16.51 -3.48 2.12
CA ILE A 55 -16.10 -2.45 3.08
C ILE A 55 -16.91 -2.59 4.38
N GLN A 56 -18.23 -2.78 4.27
CA GLN A 56 -19.10 -3.01 5.42
C GLN A 56 -18.72 -4.28 6.20
N PHE A 57 -18.34 -5.36 5.50
CA PHE A 57 -17.90 -6.58 6.14
C PHE A 57 -16.64 -6.34 6.98
N MET A 58 -15.67 -5.59 6.45
CA MET A 58 -14.45 -5.24 7.16
C MET A 58 -14.70 -4.24 8.31
N ASP A 59 -15.61 -3.29 8.13
CA ASP A 59 -15.95 -2.25 9.12
C ASP A 59 -16.40 -2.82 10.47
N ARG A 60 -16.97 -4.04 10.50
CA ARG A 60 -17.36 -4.73 11.73
C ARG A 60 -16.22 -4.95 12.72
N PHE A 61 -14.95 -4.95 12.28
CA PHE A 61 -13.82 -5.01 13.21
C PHE A 61 -13.69 -3.76 14.09
N ASN A 62 -14.37 -2.66 13.75
CA ASN A 62 -14.52 -1.49 14.62
C ASN A 62 -15.35 -1.78 15.89
N GLU A 63 -16.05 -2.91 15.97
CA GLU A 63 -16.72 -3.33 17.21
C GLU A 63 -15.72 -3.81 18.28
N VAL A 64 -14.51 -4.20 17.87
CA VAL A 64 -13.47 -4.73 18.78
C VAL A 64 -12.34 -3.73 18.98
N GLY A 65 -12.02 -2.92 17.98
CA GLY A 65 -10.95 -1.92 18.05
C GLY A 65 -11.17 -0.79 17.06
N VAL A 66 -10.08 -0.24 16.52
CA VAL A 66 -10.13 0.78 15.46
C VAL A 66 -9.51 0.21 14.19
N LEU A 67 -10.30 0.10 13.13
CA LEU A 67 -9.89 -0.35 11.81
C LEU A 67 -9.72 0.84 10.87
N GLU A 68 -8.48 1.11 10.47
CA GLU A 68 -8.16 2.08 9.45
C GLU A 68 -7.96 1.36 8.11
N THR A 69 -8.81 1.63 7.12
CA THR A 69 -8.74 1.01 5.80
C THR A 69 -8.36 2.03 4.74
N SER A 70 -7.31 1.74 3.96
CA SER A 70 -6.82 2.61 2.88
C SER A 70 -6.70 1.84 1.57
N PRO A 71 -7.10 2.43 0.42
CA PRO A 71 -6.80 1.85 -0.88
C PRO A 71 -5.29 1.85 -1.13
N ALA A 72 -4.75 0.74 -1.63
CA ALA A 72 -3.35 0.63 -2.00
C ALA A 72 -3.20 0.79 -3.52
N PHE A 73 -2.61 1.91 -3.94
CA PHE A 73 -2.42 2.25 -5.35
C PHE A 73 -1.11 1.73 -5.93
N ASP A 74 -0.09 1.55 -5.08
CA ASP A 74 1.19 1.01 -5.50
C ASP A 74 1.27 -0.48 -5.18
N ARG A 75 1.87 -1.25 -6.09
CA ARG A 75 2.00 -2.71 -5.97
C ARG A 75 3.44 -3.06 -5.61
N THR A 76 3.60 -4.23 -5.00
CA THR A 76 4.90 -4.77 -4.58
C THR A 76 5.95 -4.75 -5.69
N SER A 77 5.57 -4.92 -6.96
CA SER A 77 6.49 -4.90 -8.10
C SER A 77 7.27 -3.58 -8.24
N GLY A 78 6.63 -2.43 -7.99
CA GLY A 78 7.30 -1.13 -8.02
C GLY A 78 8.37 -1.00 -6.93
N TRP A 79 8.04 -1.47 -5.73
CA TRP A 79 8.96 -1.53 -4.60
C TRP A 79 10.10 -2.53 -4.81
N GLN A 80 9.82 -3.70 -5.39
CA GLN A 80 10.83 -4.70 -5.73
C GLN A 80 11.87 -4.13 -6.69
N ALA A 81 11.42 -3.48 -7.77
CA ALA A 81 12.32 -2.83 -8.72
C ALA A 81 13.14 -1.70 -8.07
N ALA A 82 12.54 -0.92 -7.18
CA ALA A 82 13.26 0.11 -6.43
C ALA A 82 14.33 -0.49 -5.49
N PHE A 83 14.01 -1.59 -4.79
CA PHE A 83 14.93 -2.25 -3.86
C PHE A 83 16.06 -2.99 -4.57
N SER A 84 15.80 -3.54 -5.77
CA SER A 84 16.83 -4.14 -6.63
C SER A 84 17.62 -3.12 -7.45
N LYS A 85 17.24 -1.83 -7.42
CA LYS A 85 17.77 -0.75 -8.27
C LYS A 85 17.62 -1.05 -9.78
N ASP A 86 16.55 -1.74 -10.15
CA ASP A 86 16.25 -2.10 -11.54
C ASP A 86 15.31 -1.05 -12.17
N ILE A 87 15.91 -0.07 -12.85
CA ILE A 87 15.16 1.03 -13.46
C ILE A 87 14.33 0.58 -14.66
N ASP A 88 14.76 -0.48 -15.36
CA ASP A 88 14.08 -1.00 -16.54
C ASP A 88 12.85 -1.82 -16.11
N ALA A 89 12.97 -2.65 -15.07
CA ALA A 89 11.81 -3.32 -14.47
C ALA A 89 10.80 -2.32 -13.90
N PHE A 90 11.27 -1.24 -13.26
CA PHE A 90 10.37 -0.17 -12.79
C PHE A 90 9.63 0.48 -13.97
N ARG A 91 10.35 0.76 -15.07
CA ARG A 91 9.77 1.33 -16.29
C ARG A 91 8.70 0.39 -16.87
N GLU A 92 8.98 -0.89 -17.06
CA GLU A 92 8.01 -1.85 -17.61
C GLU A 92 6.77 -1.99 -16.70
N GLY A 93 6.96 -2.02 -15.38
CA GLY A 93 5.85 -2.04 -14.42
C GLY A 93 4.88 -0.85 -14.53
N ARG A 94 5.34 0.27 -15.09
CA ARG A 94 4.58 1.50 -15.32
C ARG A 94 4.06 1.63 -16.76
N ARG A 95 4.17 0.62 -17.63
CA ARG A 95 3.77 0.71 -19.05
C ARG A 95 2.31 1.11 -19.29
N ARG A 96 1.42 0.87 -18.31
CA ARG A 96 0.00 1.26 -18.38
C ARG A 96 -0.24 2.73 -18.01
N ALA A 97 0.75 3.43 -17.45
CA ALA A 97 0.69 4.87 -17.24
C ALA A 97 0.86 5.62 -18.56
N GLY A 98 0.40 6.86 -18.63
CA GLY A 98 0.69 7.73 -19.77
C GLY A 98 2.20 7.90 -19.95
N ARG A 99 2.67 7.95 -21.21
CA ARG A 99 4.10 8.01 -21.54
C ARG A 99 4.84 9.12 -20.79
N GLU A 100 4.26 10.31 -20.74
CA GLU A 100 4.81 11.45 -20.02
C GLU A 100 4.95 11.17 -18.52
N GLN A 101 3.91 10.63 -17.90
CA GLN A 101 3.93 10.27 -16.47
C GLN A 101 4.97 9.18 -16.17
N GLN A 102 5.14 8.22 -17.09
CA GLN A 102 6.15 7.16 -16.98
C GLN A 102 7.56 7.74 -17.09
N GLU A 103 7.83 8.57 -18.10
CA GLU A 103 9.14 9.21 -18.31
C GLU A 103 9.51 10.11 -17.13
N ALA A 104 8.57 10.94 -16.67
CA ALA A 104 8.73 11.79 -15.48
C ALA A 104 9.05 10.95 -14.23
N ALA A 105 8.32 9.84 -14.02
CA ALA A 105 8.60 8.94 -12.91
C ALA A 105 10.01 8.33 -13.00
N VAL A 106 10.43 7.86 -14.18
CA VAL A 106 11.74 7.25 -14.41
C VAL A 106 12.88 8.25 -14.21
N ASP A 107 12.73 9.49 -14.68
CA ASP A 107 13.71 10.57 -14.46
C ASP A 107 13.99 10.76 -12.96
N LEU A 108 12.94 10.94 -12.13
CA LEU A 108 13.09 11.10 -10.69
C LEU A 108 13.90 9.96 -10.04
N ARG A 109 13.59 8.69 -10.38
CA ARG A 109 14.30 7.53 -9.80
C ARG A 109 15.74 7.48 -10.28
N THR A 110 15.99 7.82 -11.53
CA THR A 110 17.34 7.83 -12.13
C THR A 110 18.24 8.87 -11.44
N ARG A 111 17.72 10.08 -11.19
CA ARG A 111 18.40 11.12 -10.41
C ARG A 111 18.76 10.63 -9.01
N GLY A 112 17.82 9.96 -8.33
CA GLY A 112 18.04 9.39 -7.00
C GLY A 112 19.07 8.26 -6.98
N MET A 113 19.04 7.37 -7.98
CA MET A 113 19.95 6.24 -8.12
C MET A 113 21.39 6.66 -8.38
N ASN A 114 21.59 7.72 -9.18
CA ASN A 114 22.91 8.21 -9.58
C ASN A 114 23.49 9.26 -8.60
N ALA A 115 22.72 9.68 -7.59
CA ALA A 115 23.20 10.66 -6.62
C ALA A 115 24.32 10.07 -5.72
N PRO A 116 25.33 10.87 -5.36
CA PRO A 116 26.51 10.37 -4.63
C PRO A 116 26.21 9.92 -3.19
N ASN A 117 25.10 10.37 -2.61
CA ASN A 117 24.65 9.95 -1.28
C ASN A 117 23.14 10.24 -1.07
N ARG A 118 22.60 9.77 0.05
CA ARG A 118 21.17 9.92 0.40
C ARG A 118 20.72 11.37 0.53
N HIS A 119 21.60 12.29 0.95
CA HIS A 119 21.26 13.71 1.05
C HIS A 119 21.12 14.33 -0.34
N ALA A 120 22.08 14.07 -1.23
CA ALA A 120 22.05 14.51 -2.62
C ALA A 120 20.85 13.92 -3.38
N ALA A 121 20.50 12.65 -3.15
CA ALA A 121 19.32 12.01 -3.75
C ALA A 121 18.03 12.75 -3.37
N ARG A 122 17.86 13.10 -2.09
CA ARG A 122 16.70 13.86 -1.61
C ARG A 122 16.68 15.31 -2.12
N ALA A 123 17.84 15.94 -2.25
CA ALA A 123 17.95 17.27 -2.84
C ALA A 123 17.56 17.26 -4.32
N ALA A 124 18.05 16.28 -5.10
CA ALA A 124 17.69 16.09 -6.49
C ALA A 124 16.19 15.80 -6.67
N ALA A 125 15.59 15.04 -5.74
CA ALA A 125 14.14 14.80 -5.74
C ALA A 125 13.32 16.09 -5.54
N ARG A 126 13.75 16.98 -4.62
CA ARG A 126 13.08 18.28 -4.42
C ARG A 126 13.20 19.18 -5.64
N ALA A 127 14.42 19.31 -6.20
CA ALA A 127 14.63 20.07 -7.43
C ALA A 127 13.78 19.55 -8.59
N TRP A 128 13.69 18.23 -8.73
CA TRP A 128 12.82 17.61 -9.74
C TRP A 128 11.34 17.98 -9.54
N THR A 129 10.85 18.03 -8.29
CA THR A 129 9.46 18.45 -7.99
C THR A 129 9.23 19.90 -8.42
N GLU A 130 10.14 20.81 -8.08
CA GLU A 130 10.07 22.22 -8.51
C GLU A 130 10.06 22.35 -10.05
N GLU A 131 10.83 21.51 -10.76
CA GLU A 131 10.83 21.44 -12.22
C GLU A 131 9.51 20.91 -12.82
N GLN A 132 8.77 20.05 -12.11
CA GLN A 132 7.47 19.58 -12.59
C GLN A 132 6.36 20.61 -12.37
N GLU A 133 6.43 21.39 -11.28
CA GLU A 133 5.43 22.41 -10.95
C GLU A 133 5.51 23.65 -11.86
N THR A 134 6.64 23.84 -12.53
CA THR A 134 6.90 24.97 -13.44
C THR A 134 6.67 24.66 -14.92
N LYS A 135 6.25 23.42 -15.25
CA LYS A 135 5.85 22.99 -16.60
C LYS A 135 4.36 23.08 -16.81
#